data_AF-A0A941DRQ7-F1
#
_entry.id   AF-A0A941DRQ7-F1
#
_cell.length_a   1.000
_cell.length_b   1.000
_cell.length_c   1.000
_cell.angle_alpha   90.00
_cell.angle_beta   90.00
_cell.angle_gamma   90.00
#
_symmetry.space_group_name_H-M   'P 1'
#
loop_
_entity.id
_entity.type
_entity.pdbx_description
1 polymer ?
#
loop_
_entity_poly.entity_id
_entity_poly.type
_entity_poly.pdbx_seq_one_letter_code
_entity_poly.pdbx_strand_id
1 'polypeptide(L)'
;VSLPAGVQASIAPLTTAVGEIYRYIIEAPAGMSENDIRALQDWVIRPELRIVSGVADVVSFGGTIKEYQVQVDPNLLKRYAVTLDQVNQALANNNSNVGGGTI
;
A
#
# COMPACT_ATOMS: atom_id res chain seq x y z
N VAL A 1 25.54 4.87 12.09
CA VAL A 1 24.79 5.91 11.35
C VAL A 1 23.35 5.81 11.81
N SER A 2 22.81 6.79 12.55
CA SER A 2 21.39 6.80 12.92
C SER A 2 20.59 7.36 11.76
N LEU A 3 19.58 6.62 11.31
CA LEU A 3 18.69 7.09 10.28
C LEU A 3 17.72 8.14 10.85
N PRO A 4 17.22 9.09 10.04
CA PRO A 4 16.17 10.02 10.44
C PRO A 4 14.91 9.30 10.95
N ALA A 5 14.14 9.96 11.81
CA ALA A 5 12.88 9.42 12.31
C ALA A 5 11.96 9.04 11.13
N GLY A 6 11.44 7.81 11.14
CA GLY A 6 10.56 7.27 10.09
C GLY A 6 11.26 6.46 8.99
N VAL A 7 12.60 6.37 8.97
CA VAL A 7 13.32 5.56 7.99
C VAL A 7 13.72 4.21 8.59
N GLN A 8 13.18 3.13 8.03
CA GLN A 8 13.53 1.75 8.39
C GLN A 8 14.34 1.12 7.26
N ALA A 9 15.57 0.68 7.58
CA ALA A 9 16.35 -0.09 6.63
C ALA A 9 15.72 -1.47 6.44
N SER A 10 15.55 -1.89 5.18
CA SER A 10 15.14 -3.24 4.82
C SER A 10 16.23 -3.91 3.99
N ILE A 11 16.33 -5.24 4.12
CA ILE A 11 17.22 -6.04 3.29
C ILE A 11 16.53 -6.27 1.94
N ALA A 12 17.18 -5.88 0.85
CA ALA A 12 16.70 -6.15 -0.48
C ALA A 12 16.72 -7.67 -0.76
N PRO A 13 15.80 -8.19 -1.59
CA PRO A 13 15.82 -9.59 -2.00
C PRO A 13 17.17 -10.01 -2.59
N LEU A 14 17.54 -11.26 -2.36
CA LEU A 14 18.78 -11.88 -2.87
C LEU A 14 18.60 -12.23 -4.37
N THR A 15 18.43 -11.21 -5.21
CA THR A 15 18.19 -11.36 -6.67
C THR A 15 19.26 -10.63 -7.48
N THR A 16 19.73 -11.23 -8.57
CA THR A 16 20.63 -10.58 -9.55
C THR A 16 19.86 -10.19 -10.81
N ALA A 17 20.43 -9.31 -11.65
CA ALA A 17 19.82 -8.88 -12.93
C ALA A 17 19.60 -10.02 -13.95
N VAL A 18 20.16 -11.21 -13.71
CA VAL A 18 20.00 -12.42 -14.55
C VAL A 18 18.94 -13.38 -13.98
N GLY A 19 18.35 -13.05 -12.81
CA GLY A 19 17.39 -13.91 -12.10
C GLY A 19 15.93 -13.78 -12.55
N GLU A 20 15.62 -12.97 -13.56
CA GLU A 20 14.27 -12.92 -14.13
C GLU A 20 14.01 -14.19 -14.96
N ILE A 21 13.19 -15.09 -14.44
CA ILE A 21 12.87 -16.37 -15.09
C ILE A 21 11.53 -16.36 -15.82
N TYR A 22 10.63 -15.43 -15.47
CA TYR A 22 9.28 -15.41 -16.01
C TYR A 22 8.66 -14.01 -15.94
N ARG A 23 7.93 -13.64 -17.01
CA ARG A 23 7.19 -12.39 -17.12
C ARG A 23 5.78 -12.68 -17.64
N TYR A 24 4.79 -12.08 -16.99
CA TYR A 24 3.38 -12.19 -17.38
C TYR A 24 2.71 -10.82 -17.38
N ILE A 25 1.56 -10.77 -18.04
CA ILE A 25 0.64 -9.65 -18.04
C ILE A 25 -0.70 -10.12 -17.51
N ILE A 26 -1.45 -9.23 -16.86
CA ILE A 26 -2.83 -9.48 -16.44
C ILE A 26 -3.74 -8.77 -17.43
N GLU A 27 -4.43 -9.54 -18.26
CA GLU A 27 -5.47 -9.03 -19.14
C GLU A 27 -6.80 -9.01 -18.38
N ALA A 28 -7.29 -7.81 -18.10
CA ALA A 28 -8.52 -7.63 -17.34
C ALA A 28 -9.74 -7.48 -18.26
N PRO A 29 -10.93 -7.93 -17.81
CA PRO A 29 -12.17 -7.67 -18.52
C PRO A 29 -12.44 -6.17 -18.69
N ALA A 30 -13.17 -5.81 -19.75
CA ALA A 30 -13.57 -4.44 -20.00
C ALA A 30 -14.35 -3.87 -18.79
N GLY A 31 -13.90 -2.71 -18.28
CA GLY A 31 -14.51 -2.01 -17.14
C GLY A 31 -13.89 -2.30 -15.77
N MET A 32 -12.92 -3.21 -15.67
CA MET A 32 -12.16 -3.38 -14.43
C MET A 32 -11.19 -2.21 -14.22
N SER A 33 -11.13 -1.66 -13.00
CA SER A 33 -10.23 -0.54 -12.70
C SER A 33 -8.79 -0.98 -12.54
N GLU A 34 -7.81 -0.11 -12.86
CA GLU A 34 -6.39 -0.40 -12.65
C GLU A 34 -6.06 -0.71 -11.17
N ASN A 35 -6.82 -0.14 -10.24
CA ASN A 35 -6.71 -0.43 -8.81
C ASN A 35 -7.08 -1.88 -8.49
N ASP A 36 -8.15 -2.39 -9.10
CA ASP A 36 -8.63 -3.76 -8.85
C ASP A 36 -7.68 -4.78 -9.47
N ILE A 37 -7.15 -4.49 -10.66
CA ILE A 37 -6.13 -5.31 -11.32
C ILE A 37 -4.87 -5.36 -10.44
N ARG A 38 -4.43 -4.21 -9.94
CA ARG A 38 -3.27 -4.13 -9.05
C ARG A 38 -3.52 -4.83 -7.71
N ALA A 39 -4.72 -4.74 -7.17
CA ALA A 39 -5.10 -5.45 -5.96
C ALA A 39 -5.08 -6.97 -6.16
N LEU A 40 -5.62 -7.47 -7.28
CA LEU A 40 -5.56 -8.89 -7.64
C LEU A 40 -4.11 -9.36 -7.74
N GLN A 41 -3.26 -8.57 -8.39
CA GLN A 41 -1.83 -8.85 -8.49
C GLN A 41 -1.14 -8.95 -7.12
N ASP A 42 -1.34 -7.95 -6.26
CA ASP A 42 -0.59 -7.82 -5.01
C ASP A 42 -1.09 -8.77 -3.91
N TRP A 43 -2.41 -9.06 -3.89
CA TRP A 43 -3.05 -9.82 -2.81
C TRP A 43 -3.41 -11.26 -3.17
N VAL A 44 -3.39 -11.63 -4.44
CA VAL A 44 -3.71 -13.01 -4.88
C VAL A 44 -2.55 -13.60 -5.65
N ILE A 45 -2.16 -13.02 -6.78
CA ILE A 45 -1.19 -13.64 -7.69
C ILE A 45 0.23 -13.65 -7.08
N ARG A 46 0.69 -12.52 -6.53
CA ARG A 46 2.02 -12.43 -5.92
C ARG A 46 2.18 -13.41 -4.74
N PRO A 47 1.25 -13.49 -3.75
CA PRO A 47 1.35 -14.47 -2.67
C PRO A 47 1.45 -15.90 -3.16
N GLU A 48 0.59 -16.30 -4.11
CA GLU A 48 0.60 -17.66 -4.66
C GLU A 48 1.92 -18.00 -5.36
N LEU A 49 2.46 -17.09 -6.18
CA LEU A 49 3.73 -17.32 -6.86
C LEU A 49 4.92 -17.38 -5.89
N ARG A 50 4.89 -16.62 -4.78
CA ARG A 50 5.94 -16.65 -3.76
C ARG A 50 5.98 -17.94 -2.95
N ILE A 51 4.94 -18.76 -2.99
CA ILE A 51 4.91 -20.09 -2.34
C ILE A 51 5.68 -21.13 -3.17
N VAL A 52 5.84 -20.89 -4.48
CA VAL A 52 6.54 -21.82 -5.38
C VAL A 52 8.03 -21.87 -5.03
N SER A 53 8.55 -23.09 -4.84
CA SER A 53 9.96 -23.30 -4.52
C SER A 53 10.87 -22.72 -5.61
N GLY A 54 11.88 -21.95 -5.18
CA GLY A 54 12.83 -21.30 -6.09
C GLY A 54 12.44 -19.88 -6.51
N VAL A 55 11.21 -19.42 -6.21
CA VAL A 55 10.82 -18.03 -6.42
C VAL A 55 11.30 -17.17 -5.25
N ALA A 56 12.30 -16.32 -5.50
CA ALA A 56 12.83 -15.41 -4.48
C ALA A 56 11.99 -14.14 -4.32
N ASP A 57 11.49 -13.59 -5.43
CA ASP A 57 10.64 -12.40 -5.42
C ASP A 57 9.76 -12.30 -6.67
N VAL A 58 8.69 -11.51 -6.59
CA VAL A 58 7.79 -11.19 -7.71
C VAL A 58 7.54 -9.68 -7.72
N VAL A 59 8.19 -9.01 -8.67
CA VAL A 59 8.09 -7.56 -8.86
C VAL A 59 6.88 -7.24 -9.73
N SER A 60 6.03 -6.31 -9.27
CA SER A 60 4.88 -5.83 -10.04
C SER A 60 5.19 -4.50 -10.71
N PHE A 61 4.77 -4.38 -11.96
CA PHE A 61 4.98 -3.19 -12.78
C PHE A 61 3.64 -2.65 -13.26
N GLY A 62 3.44 -1.34 -13.11
CA GLY A 62 2.18 -0.68 -13.47
C GLY A 62 1.03 -0.93 -12.49
N GLY A 63 -0.18 -0.56 -12.93
CA GLY A 63 -1.37 -0.48 -12.09
C GLY A 63 -1.30 0.65 -11.06
N THR A 64 -2.45 1.02 -10.52
CA THR A 64 -2.55 2.05 -9.48
C THR A 64 -2.69 1.42 -8.11
N ILE A 65 -1.99 1.94 -7.11
CA ILE A 65 -2.17 1.53 -5.72
C ILE A 65 -3.38 2.28 -5.18
N LYS A 66 -4.31 1.55 -4.55
CA LYS A 66 -5.49 2.16 -3.96
C LYS A 66 -5.07 3.02 -2.76
N GLU A 67 -5.21 4.33 -2.92
CA GLU A 67 -4.92 5.32 -1.89
C GLU A 67 -6.18 6.11 -1.56
N TYR A 68 -6.41 6.37 -0.27
CA TYR A 68 -7.46 7.27 0.19
C TYR A 68 -6.85 8.63 0.45
N GLN A 69 -7.13 9.60 -0.43
CA GLN A 69 -6.65 10.97 -0.26
C GLN A 69 -7.74 11.84 0.36
N VAL A 70 -7.48 12.38 1.55
CA VAL A 70 -8.35 13.37 2.19
C VAL A 70 -7.90 14.77 1.76
N GLN A 71 -8.72 15.44 0.95
CA GLN A 71 -8.47 16.81 0.50
C GLN A 71 -9.27 17.80 1.35
N VAL A 72 -8.57 18.57 2.18
CA VAL A 72 -9.18 19.57 3.07
C VAL A 72 -9.26 20.94 2.41
N ASP A 73 -10.38 21.65 2.61
CA ASP A 73 -10.54 23.04 2.17
C ASP A 73 -10.13 24.01 3.29
N PRO A 74 -9.07 24.82 3.12
CA PRO A 74 -8.62 25.80 4.12
C PRO A 74 -9.69 26.83 4.52
N ASN A 75 -10.63 27.18 3.63
CA ASN A 75 -11.69 28.13 3.92
C ASN A 75 -12.74 27.52 4.87
N LEU A 76 -13.07 26.24 4.66
CA LEU A 76 -13.97 25.52 5.56
C LEU A 76 -13.33 25.30 6.93
N LEU A 77 -12.04 24.96 6.98
CA LEU A 77 -11.30 24.84 8.25
C LEU A 77 -11.39 26.14 9.08
N LYS A 78 -11.15 27.30 8.44
CA LYS A 78 -11.30 28.61 9.09
C LYS A 78 -12.73 28.87 9.53
N ARG A 79 -13.72 28.59 8.68
CA ARG A 79 -15.15 28.81 8.97
C ARG A 79 -15.62 28.00 10.18
N TYR A 80 -15.15 26.77 10.32
CA TYR A 80 -15.51 25.88 11.42
C TYR A 80 -14.55 25.97 12.62
N ALA A 81 -13.55 26.87 12.58
CA ALA A 81 -12.50 26.99 13.58
C ALA A 81 -11.78 25.66 13.89
N VAL A 82 -11.61 24.81 12.85
CA VAL A 82 -10.92 23.52 12.93
C VAL A 82 -9.51 23.67 12.37
N THR A 83 -8.52 23.13 13.08
CA THR A 83 -7.13 23.11 12.60
C THR A 83 -6.86 21.88 11.75
N LEU A 84 -5.84 21.96 10.88
CA LEU A 84 -5.39 20.79 10.11
C LEU A 84 -4.95 19.64 11.02
N ASP A 85 -4.32 19.96 12.15
CA ASP A 85 -3.88 18.98 13.13
C ASP A 85 -5.06 18.22 13.75
N GLN A 86 -6.17 18.91 14.05
CA GLN A 86 -7.39 18.28 14.54
C GLN A 86 -7.99 17.30 13.51
N VAL A 87 -7.94 17.64 12.21
CA VAL A 87 -8.38 16.71 11.15
C VAL A 87 -7.48 15.47 11.11
N ASN A 88 -6.16 15.65 11.16
CA ASN A 88 -5.20 14.54 11.17
C ASN A 88 -5.41 13.61 12.37
N GLN A 89 -5.58 14.17 13.58
CA GLN A 89 -5.85 13.41 14.79
C GLN A 89 -7.17 12.65 14.71
N ALA A 90 -8.22 13.29 14.18
CA ALA A 90 -9.53 12.64 14.01
C ALA A 90 -9.45 11.44 13.05
N LEU A 91 -8.74 11.59 11.93
CA LEU A 91 -8.52 10.51 10.97
C LEU A 91 -7.70 9.36 11.59
N ALA A 92 -6.62 9.69 12.31
CA ALA A 92 -5.78 8.69 12.96
C ALA A 92 -6.56 7.88 14.02
N ASN A 93 -7.35 8.58 14.84
CA ASN A 93 -8.18 7.94 15.87
C ASN A 93 -9.26 7.05 15.27
N ASN A 94 -9.91 7.49 14.18
CA ASN A 94 -10.97 6.72 13.54
C ASN A 94 -10.45 5.49 12.78
N ASN A 95 -9.23 5.55 12.25
CA ASN A 95 -8.58 4.42 11.59
C ASN A 95 -7.76 3.54 12.55
N SER A 96 -7.87 3.77 13.86
CA SER A 96 -7.20 2.94 14.87
C SER A 96 -8.07 1.74 15.25
N ASN A 97 -7.47 0.55 15.27
CA ASN A 97 -8.14 -0.67 15.67
C ASN A 97 -7.79 -0.96 17.13
N VAL A 98 -8.77 -0.91 18.04
CA VAL A 98 -8.56 -1.16 19.48
C VAL A 98 -9.20 -2.50 19.86
N GLY A 99 -8.42 -3.38 20.50
CA GLY A 99 -8.91 -4.68 20.97
C GLY A 99 -9.85 -4.52 22.17
N GLY A 100 -11.07 -5.07 22.07
CA GLY A 100 -12.01 -5.14 23.18
C GLY A 100 -11.59 -6.21 24.19
N GLY A 101 -10.77 -5.84 25.16
CA GLY A 101 -10.46 -6.69 26.31
C GLY A 101 -11.67 -6.78 27.25
N THR A 102 -12.06 -8.00 27.63
CA THR A 102 -13.04 -8.25 28.70
C THR A 102 -12.27 -8.65 29.97
N ILE A 103 -12.69 -8.12 31.11
CA ILE A 103 -12.24 -8.51 32.46
C ILE A 103 -12.88 -9.82 32.91
#